data_AF-A0AB35IRG5-F1
#
_entry.id   AF-A0AB35IRG5-F1
#
_cell.length_a   1.000
_cell.length_b   1.000
_cell.length_c   1.000
_cell.angle_alpha   90.00
_cell.angle_beta   90.00
_cell.angle_gamma   90.00
#
_symmetry.space_group_name_H-M   'P 1'
#
loop_
_entity.id
_entity.type
_entity.pdbx_description
1 polymer ?
#
loop_
_entity_poly.entity_id
_entity_poly.type
_entity_poly.pdbx_seq_one_letter_code
_entity_poly.pdbx_strand_id
1 'polypeptide(L)' 'PPILHGFLTTGANIMGAVSQAIAIVVSILVYAPFLIAYERYQNKQAAEAAE' A
#
# COMPACT_ATOMS: atom_id res chain seq x y z
N PRO A 1 -5.25 -8.91 -11.32
CA PRO A 1 -4.20 -8.62 -10.30
C PRO A 1 -3.26 -7.50 -10.79
N PRO A 2 -2.81 -6.55 -9.95
CA PRO A 2 -2.14 -5.32 -10.40
C PRO A 2 -0.91 -5.53 -11.29
N ILE A 3 -0.05 -6.51 -10.96
CA ILE A 3 1.15 -6.84 -11.74
C ILE A 3 0.79 -7.41 -13.12
N LEU A 4 -0.14 -8.37 -13.15
CA LEU A 4 -0.66 -8.93 -14.41
C LEU A 4 -1.37 -7.87 -15.26
N HIS A 5 -2.04 -6.91 -14.61
CA HIS A 5 -2.69 -5.80 -15.30
C HIS A 5 -1.66 -4.92 -16.01
N GLY A 6 -0.58 -4.51 -15.34
CA GLY A 6 0.49 -3.71 -15.95
C GLY A 6 1.21 -4.43 -17.10
N PHE A 7 1.38 -5.74 -17.00
CA PHE A 7 1.93 -6.57 -18.08
C PHE A 7 1.00 -6.59 -19.30
N LEU A 8 -0.29 -6.87 -19.09
CA LEU A 8 -1.26 -7.02 -20.18
C LEU A 8 -1.55 -5.69 -20.89
N THR A 9 -1.65 -4.57 -20.16
CA THR A 9 -1.93 -3.25 -20.75
C THR A 9 -0.76 -2.67 -21.53
N THR A 10 0.44 -3.20 -21.35
CA THR A 10 1.65 -2.78 -22.08
C THR A 10 2.04 -3.76 -23.20
N GLY A 11 1.11 -4.62 -23.62
CA GLY A 11 1.32 -5.56 -24.72
C GLY A 11 2.22 -6.73 -24.34
N ALA A 12 2.05 -7.28 -23.14
CA ALA A 12 2.90 -8.33 -22.58
C ALA A 12 4.38 -7.89 -22.41
N ASN A 13 4.59 -6.62 -22.11
CA ASN A 13 5.90 -6.08 -21.82
C ASN A 13 6.22 -6.22 -20.33
N ILE A 14 7.35 -6.86 -20.02
CA ILE A 14 7.86 -7.06 -18.66
C ILE A 14 8.01 -5.72 -17.93
N MET A 15 8.37 -4.65 -18.64
CA MET A 15 8.49 -3.31 -18.06
C MET A 15 7.18 -2.83 -17.45
N GLY A 16 6.02 -3.19 -17.99
CA GLY A 16 4.72 -2.83 -17.39
C GLY A 16 4.46 -3.54 -16.06
N ALA A 17 4.91 -4.79 -15.92
CA ALA A 17 4.88 -5.49 -14.64
C ALA A 17 5.85 -4.86 -13.61
N VAL A 18 7.05 -4.47 -14.04
CA VAL A 18 8.06 -3.83 -13.21
C VAL A 18 7.58 -2.46 -12.72
N SER A 19 7.03 -1.62 -13.61
CA SER A 19 6.45 -0.34 -13.23
C SER A 19 5.33 -0.50 -12.21
N GLN A 20 4.50 -1.54 -12.34
CA GLN A 20 3.46 -1.82 -11.34
C GLN A 20 4.03 -2.31 -9.99
N ALA A 21 5.08 -3.12 -10.01
CA ALA A 21 5.76 -3.52 -8.77
C ALA A 21 6.34 -2.30 -8.04
N ILE A 22 6.97 -1.37 -8.77
CA ILE A 22 7.49 -0.12 -8.21
C ILE A 22 6.35 0.73 -7.63
N ALA A 23 5.26 0.90 -8.37
CA ALA A 23 4.10 1.66 -7.90
C ALA A 23 3.53 1.11 -6.59
N ILE A 24 3.39 -0.21 -6.47
CA ILE A 24 2.93 -0.88 -5.23
C ILE A 24 3.87 -0.57 -4.06
N VAL A 25 5.19 -0.74 -4.25
CA VAL A 25 6.17 -0.46 -3.19
C VAL A 25 6.10 1.00 -2.75
N VAL A 26 6.03 1.94 -3.69
CA VAL A 26 5.92 3.37 -3.39
C VAL A 26 4.63 3.66 -2.62
N SER A 27 3.49 3.09 -3.04
CA SER A 27 2.22 3.26 -2.31
C SER A 27 2.30 2.76 -0.88
N ILE A 28 2.93 1.60 -0.64
CA ILE A 28 3.13 1.07 0.71
C ILE A 28 4.00 2.02 1.53
N LEU A 29 5.14 2.46 1.01
CA LEU A 29 6.05 3.34 1.75
C LEU A 29 5.42 4.69 2.10
N VAL A 30 4.62 5.25 1.19
CA VAL A 30 3.91 6.51 1.43
C VAL A 30 2.76 6.32 2.43
N TYR A 31 2.02 5.23 2.34
CA TYR A 31 0.81 5.02 3.15
C TYR A 31 1.10 4.45 4.56
N ALA A 32 2.12 3.59 4.69
CA ALA A 32 2.49 2.94 5.94
C ALA A 32 2.65 3.88 7.15
N PRO A 33 3.34 5.03 7.09
CA PRO A 33 3.49 5.90 8.26
C PRO A 33 2.15 6.48 8.73
N PHE A 34 1.24 6.79 7.81
CA PHE A 34 -0.10 7.29 8.15
C PHE A 34 -0.97 6.19 8.76
N LEU A 35 -0.88 4.98 8.22
CA LEU A 35 -1.59 3.83 8.76
C LEU A 35 -1.13 3.52 10.20
N ILE A 36 0.18 3.48 10.44
CA ILE A 36 0.74 3.27 11.78
C ILE A 36 0.32 4.38 12.75
N ALA A 37 0.35 5.65 12.31
CA ALA A 37 -0.10 6.77 13.14
C ALA A 37 -1.58 6.64 13.51
N TYR A 38 -2.41 6.24 12.56
CA TYR A 38 -3.84 6.01 12.77
C TYR A 38 -4.12 4.87 13.75
N GLU A 39 -3.47 3.72 13.57
CA GLU A 39 -3.59 2.58 14.49
C GLU A 39 -3.17 2.94 15.91
N ARG A 40 -2.07 3.68 16.06
CA ARG A 40 -1.62 4.16 17.38
C ARG A 40 -2.62 5.11 18.03
N TYR A 41 -3.27 5.96 17.24
CA TYR A 41 -4.31 6.85 17.75
C TYR A 41 -5.55 6.07 18.22
N GLN A 42 -6.03 5.10 17.44
CA GLN A 42 -7.15 4.25 17.82
C GLN A 42 -6.85 3.44 19.09
N ASN A 43 -5.67 2.84 19.18
CA ASN A 43 -5.27 2.04 20.35
C ASN A 43 -5.24 2.87 21.64
N LYS A 44 -4.83 4.15 21.55
CA LYS A 44 -4.90 5.06 22.70
C LYS A 44 -6.34 5.33 23.13
N GLN A 45 -7.23 5.66 22.20
CA GLN A 45 -8.64 5.91 22.53
C GLN A 45 -9.33 4.66 23.07
N ALA A 46 -9.03 3.48 22.54
CA ALA A 46 -9.58 2.22 23.06
C ALA A 46 -9.11 1.91 24.48
N ALA A 47 -7.86 2.24 24.82
CA ALA A 47 -7.33 2.08 26.17
C ALA A 47 -7.97 3.08 27.16
N GLU A 48 -8.12 4.34 26.76
CA GLU A 48 -8.75 5.40 27.57
C GLU A 48 -10.26 5.16 27.80
N ALA A 49 -10.95 4.49 26.87
CA ALA A 49 -12.37 4.16 27.01
C ALA A 49 -12.64 2.87 27.83
N ALA A 50 -11.60 2.11 28.17
CA ALA A 50 -11.70 0.87 28.93
C ALA A 50 -11.37 1.01 30.43
N GLU A 51 -10.98 2.23 30.86
CA GLU A 51 -10.77 2.64 32.25
C GLU A 51 -12.00 3.36 32.81
#